data_AF-H3H3A5-F1
#
_entry.id   AF-H3H3A5-F1
#
_cell.length_a   1.000
_cell.length_b   1.000
_cell.length_c   1.000
_cell.angle_alpha   90.00
_cell.angle_beta   90.00
_cell.angle_gamma   90.00
#
_symmetry.space_group_name_H-M   'P 1'
#
loop_
_entity.id
_entity.type
_entity.pdbx_description
1 polymer ?
#
loop_
_entity_poly.entity_id
_entity_poly.type
_entity_poly.pdbx_seq_one_letter_code
_entity_poly.pdbx_strand_id
1 'polypeptide(L)'
;MSAAAKATQIETFADLYHWAHLRTCTTESKFFNDGVYDRFSNEAVLNKELAGVENEVLVLKCFDHRYEDEGVSEKSLDLILTTRRVFRNVLYAVEGRESDGVFAATDGTYKLHFGNWVLVVLGTYRNRYTDKHVYRKNFVPWAYMFVRTEHQYAYEQLFRTVTEYAELFFKVKLNVKYGSLDHAACIVNVYLAVWPDITLLDCYPHVSRKCRQRAGLLVTPDYYKTNVEINIKQMHHTRWPEEFKAVDNSAWITGVYLSEPWSRWYTMSAIPGIIPSQNALESHNGVIKTCGVRVKRAKTGIVLNDSMPCILGMVGAEAAKGSFGHYCEDAHFKKHKTINRKRVVRSIYFNSSQYMDSPNRAAGEEVTNDRVKRYCEAKEGKLHKEDTVLDINLHYLSLHEVEFLGEPDMASSFHLSLQPVITDVIRVLASLRS
;
A
#
# COMPACT_ATOMS: atom_id res chain seq x y z
N MET A 1 -29.72 35.09 2.82
CA MET A 1 -28.68 34.11 2.42
C MET A 1 -29.36 32.84 1.94
N SER A 2 -28.93 32.25 0.82
CA SER A 2 -29.48 30.98 0.33
C SER A 2 -29.07 29.82 1.23
N ALA A 3 -29.81 28.70 1.21
CA ALA A 3 -29.46 27.48 1.95
C ALA A 3 -28.03 26.98 1.62
N ALA A 4 -27.60 27.13 0.37
CA ALA A 4 -26.24 26.81 -0.08
C ALA A 4 -25.15 27.72 0.53
N ALA A 5 -25.46 29.00 0.77
CA ALA A 5 -24.53 29.93 1.41
C ALA A 5 -24.45 29.73 2.94
N LYS A 6 -25.49 29.16 3.57
CA LYS A 6 -25.41 28.70 4.97
C LYS A 6 -24.63 27.39 5.11
N ALA A 7 -24.78 26.46 4.15
CA ALA A 7 -24.10 25.16 4.18
C ALA A 7 -22.56 25.24 4.14
N THR A 8 -21.98 26.38 3.74
CA THR A 8 -20.52 26.59 3.78
C THR A 8 -20.01 27.05 5.15
N GLN A 9 -20.89 27.53 6.03
CA GLN A 9 -20.61 27.80 7.44
C GLN A 9 -20.96 26.56 8.26
N ILE A 10 -19.93 25.84 8.71
CA ILE A 10 -20.09 24.66 9.56
C ILE A 10 -19.60 25.04 10.95
N GLU A 11 -20.55 25.42 11.82
CA GLU A 11 -20.28 25.87 13.19
C GLU A 11 -20.82 24.89 14.24
N THR A 12 -21.85 24.11 13.88
CA THR A 12 -22.49 23.13 14.76
C THR A 12 -22.50 21.72 14.14
N PHE A 13 -22.81 20.71 14.96
CA PHE A 13 -23.07 19.35 14.46
C PHE A 13 -24.30 19.27 13.54
N ALA A 14 -25.30 20.13 13.74
CA ALA A 14 -26.45 20.20 12.84
C ALA A 14 -26.03 20.69 11.44
N ASP A 15 -25.15 21.69 11.37
CA ASP A 15 -24.61 22.18 10.10
C ASP A 15 -23.76 21.10 9.40
N LEU A 16 -22.93 20.38 10.17
CA LEU A 16 -22.11 19.29 9.66
C LEU A 16 -22.97 18.14 9.11
N TYR A 17 -24.01 17.76 9.85
CA TYR A 17 -24.95 16.73 9.42
C TYR A 17 -25.70 17.15 8.15
N HIS A 18 -26.17 18.40 8.08
CA HIS A 18 -26.82 18.93 6.88
C HIS A 18 -25.87 18.94 5.68
N TRP A 19 -24.63 19.41 5.87
CA TRP A 19 -23.59 19.41 4.84
C TRP A 19 -23.32 18.00 4.30
N ALA A 20 -23.27 17.01 5.20
CA ALA A 20 -23.02 15.62 4.88
C ALA A 20 -24.21 14.97 4.16
N HIS A 21 -25.44 15.27 4.59
CA HIS A 21 -26.66 14.74 4.00
C HIS A 21 -26.79 15.10 2.51
N LEU A 22 -26.46 16.34 2.15
CA LEU A 22 -26.46 16.81 0.76
C LEU A 22 -25.51 16.02 -0.16
N ARG A 23 -24.48 15.38 0.41
CA ARG A 23 -23.43 14.63 -0.31
C ARG A 23 -23.49 13.12 -0.09
N THR A 24 -24.51 12.64 0.60
CA THR A 24 -24.61 11.23 0.99
C THR A 24 -24.72 10.33 -0.24
N CYS A 25 -23.84 9.36 -0.40
CA CYS A 25 -23.85 8.39 -1.49
C CYS A 25 -23.90 6.97 -0.91
N THR A 26 -25.11 6.46 -0.73
CA THR A 26 -25.38 5.19 -0.04
C THR A 26 -26.00 4.12 -0.94
N THR A 27 -26.13 4.39 -2.23
CA THR A 27 -26.81 3.52 -3.20
C THR A 27 -25.99 3.40 -4.48
N GLU A 28 -26.04 2.23 -5.11
CA GLU A 28 -25.41 1.99 -6.41
C GLU A 28 -25.85 3.00 -7.48
N SER A 29 -27.16 3.24 -7.65
CA SER A 29 -27.67 4.21 -8.64
C SER A 29 -27.03 5.59 -8.42
N LYS A 30 -27.03 6.12 -7.20
CA LYS A 30 -26.38 7.42 -6.93
C LYS A 30 -24.87 7.42 -7.23
N PHE A 31 -24.18 6.31 -6.96
CA PHE A 31 -22.75 6.20 -7.28
C PHE A 31 -22.50 6.18 -8.79
N PHE A 32 -23.38 5.57 -9.58
CA PHE A 32 -23.27 5.50 -11.05
C PHE A 32 -24.21 6.44 -11.80
N ASN A 33 -24.70 7.50 -11.15
CA ASN A 33 -25.61 8.50 -11.75
C ASN A 33 -26.85 7.87 -12.43
N ASP A 34 -27.59 7.06 -11.66
CA ASP A 34 -28.75 6.26 -12.08
C ASP A 34 -28.45 5.11 -13.05
N GLY A 35 -27.17 4.86 -13.30
CA GLY A 35 -26.69 3.64 -13.94
C GLY A 35 -26.63 2.44 -12.99
N VAL A 36 -26.33 1.28 -13.58
CA VAL A 36 -25.98 0.04 -12.88
C VAL A 36 -24.50 -0.21 -13.10
N TYR A 37 -23.83 -0.87 -12.16
CA TYR A 37 -22.46 -1.28 -12.38
C TYR A 37 -22.37 -2.38 -13.45
N ASP A 38 -21.62 -2.08 -14.50
CA ASP A 38 -21.15 -2.99 -15.53
C ASP A 38 -19.66 -2.75 -15.80
N ARG A 39 -18.84 -3.78 -15.59
CA ARG A 39 -17.37 -3.63 -15.59
C ARG A 39 -16.81 -3.05 -16.88
N PHE A 40 -17.39 -3.39 -18.02
CA PHE A 40 -16.89 -3.04 -19.35
C PHE A 40 -17.40 -1.68 -19.82
N SER A 41 -18.70 -1.40 -19.67
CA SER A 41 -19.28 -0.13 -20.08
C SER A 41 -18.94 1.01 -19.12
N ASN A 42 -18.86 0.78 -17.81
CA ASN A 42 -18.53 1.85 -16.86
C ASN A 42 -17.09 2.35 -17.02
N GLU A 43 -16.15 1.52 -17.48
CA GLU A 43 -14.79 1.96 -17.79
C GLU A 43 -14.74 2.84 -19.06
N ALA A 44 -15.56 2.52 -20.06
CA ALA A 44 -15.68 3.34 -21.27
C ALA A 44 -16.43 4.67 -21.04
N VAL A 45 -17.46 4.66 -20.18
CA VAL A 45 -18.24 5.84 -19.78
C VAL A 45 -17.37 6.80 -18.95
N LEU A 46 -16.56 6.26 -18.04
CA LEU A 46 -15.57 7.00 -17.23
C LEU A 46 -14.62 7.88 -18.04
N ASN A 47 -14.07 7.33 -19.14
CA ASN A 47 -13.15 8.06 -20.00
C ASN A 47 -13.84 9.24 -20.72
N LYS A 48 -15.17 9.28 -20.72
CA LYS A 48 -16.01 10.30 -21.35
C LYS A 48 -16.71 11.22 -20.34
N GLU A 49 -16.80 10.83 -19.07
CA GLU A 49 -17.43 11.64 -18.03
C GLU A 49 -16.61 12.90 -17.68
N LEU A 50 -17.32 13.99 -17.36
CA LEU A 50 -16.70 15.24 -16.95
C LEU A 50 -15.93 15.04 -15.63
N ALA A 51 -14.69 15.53 -15.59
CA ALA A 51 -13.84 15.43 -14.40
C ALA A 51 -14.49 15.99 -13.12
N GLY A 52 -15.46 16.90 -13.23
CA GLY A 52 -16.22 17.41 -12.09
C GLY A 52 -17.13 16.39 -11.41
N VAL A 53 -17.72 15.45 -12.16
CA VAL A 53 -18.63 14.42 -11.64
C VAL A 53 -17.85 13.31 -10.93
N GLU A 54 -16.73 12.89 -11.53
CA GLU A 54 -15.88 11.82 -10.99
C GLU A 54 -15.08 12.25 -9.74
N ASN A 55 -14.85 13.56 -9.57
CA ASN A 55 -14.16 14.14 -8.42
C ASN A 55 -15.11 14.82 -7.41
N GLU A 56 -16.43 14.64 -7.58
CA GLU A 56 -17.41 15.11 -6.60
C GLU A 56 -17.15 14.44 -5.24
N VAL A 57 -17.15 15.25 -4.17
CA VAL A 57 -17.01 14.74 -2.80
C VAL A 57 -18.28 14.03 -2.38
N LEU A 58 -18.14 12.73 -2.16
CA LEU A 58 -19.20 11.84 -1.68
C LEU A 58 -18.99 11.54 -0.20
N VAL A 59 -20.10 11.54 0.55
CA VAL A 59 -20.15 11.06 1.93
C VAL A 59 -20.71 9.65 1.91
N LEU A 60 -19.89 8.66 2.24
CA LEU A 60 -20.33 7.26 2.34
C LEU A 60 -21.04 7.00 3.67
N LYS A 61 -20.61 7.69 4.73
CA LYS A 61 -21.19 7.56 6.06
C LYS A 61 -20.97 8.82 6.88
N CYS A 62 -21.99 9.21 7.63
CA CYS A 62 -21.95 10.19 8.70
C CYS A 62 -22.37 9.46 9.98
N PHE A 63 -21.55 9.51 11.02
CA PHE A 63 -21.80 8.76 12.25
C PHE A 63 -21.36 9.56 13.47
N ASP A 64 -22.04 9.36 14.59
CA ASP A 64 -21.63 9.91 15.88
C ASP A 64 -21.15 8.81 16.82
N HIS A 65 -20.24 9.19 17.71
CA HIS A 65 -19.81 8.34 18.81
C HIS A 65 -19.37 9.19 20.00
N ARG A 66 -19.22 8.55 21.15
CA ARG A 66 -18.63 9.17 22.34
C ARG A 66 -17.24 8.62 22.55
N TYR A 67 -16.33 9.48 22.98
CA TYR A 67 -14.97 9.10 23.34
C TYR A 67 -14.58 9.80 24.65
N GLU A 68 -13.61 9.25 25.35
CA GLU A 68 -13.04 9.88 26.54
C GLU A 68 -11.84 10.73 26.15
N ASP A 69 -11.84 11.98 26.56
CA ASP A 69 -10.74 12.93 26.40
C ASP A 69 -10.42 13.50 27.78
N GLU A 70 -9.21 13.24 28.29
CA GLU A 70 -8.77 13.69 29.63
C GLU A 70 -9.78 13.35 30.76
N GLY A 71 -10.47 12.20 30.66
CA GLY A 71 -11.46 11.74 31.63
C GLY A 71 -12.86 12.34 31.46
N VAL A 72 -13.10 13.11 30.39
CA VAL A 72 -14.40 13.68 30.04
C VAL A 72 -14.98 12.97 28.83
N SER A 73 -16.25 12.54 28.92
CA SER A 73 -16.96 11.95 27.79
C SER A 73 -17.39 13.05 26.80
N GLU A 74 -16.69 13.10 25.67
CA GLU A 74 -16.95 14.00 24.55
C GLU A 74 -17.79 13.32 23.48
N LYS A 75 -18.53 14.13 22.70
CA LYS A 75 -19.26 13.66 21.51
C LYS A 75 -18.48 14.01 20.24
N SER A 76 -18.45 13.08 19.30
CA SER A 76 -17.92 13.28 17.95
C SER A 76 -19.02 13.09 16.92
N LEU A 77 -18.94 13.83 15.81
CA LEU A 77 -19.72 13.62 14.59
C LEU A 77 -18.72 13.58 13.43
N ASP A 78 -18.62 12.43 12.80
CA ASP A 78 -17.51 12.07 11.92
C ASP A 78 -18.00 11.66 10.54
N LEU A 79 -17.14 11.82 9.55
CA LEU A 79 -17.47 11.61 8.14
C LEU A 79 -16.52 10.62 7.48
N ILE A 80 -17.06 9.72 6.67
CA ILE A 80 -16.30 8.92 5.71
C ILE A 80 -16.59 9.45 4.31
N LEU A 81 -15.53 9.85 3.64
CA LEU A 81 -15.53 10.66 2.42
C LEU A 81 -14.72 9.98 1.32
N THR A 82 -15.17 10.11 0.08
CA THR A 82 -14.41 9.68 -1.11
C THR A 82 -14.88 10.45 -2.34
N THR A 83 -14.39 10.07 -3.52
CA THR A 83 -15.01 10.40 -4.81
C THR A 83 -15.24 9.11 -5.59
N ARG A 84 -16.01 9.17 -6.67
CA ARG A 84 -16.18 8.03 -7.57
C ARG A 84 -14.83 7.51 -8.05
N ARG A 85 -13.95 8.42 -8.49
CA ARG A 85 -12.62 8.09 -8.98
C ARG A 85 -11.72 7.47 -7.93
N VAL A 86 -11.71 8.00 -6.71
CA VAL A 86 -10.86 7.49 -5.62
C VAL A 86 -11.38 6.13 -5.14
N PHE A 87 -12.69 5.97 -4.96
CA PHE A 87 -13.26 4.74 -4.42
C PHE A 87 -13.10 3.54 -5.38
N ARG A 88 -13.08 3.77 -6.70
CA ARG A 88 -12.77 2.73 -7.70
C ARG A 88 -11.40 2.08 -7.50
N ASN A 89 -10.46 2.72 -6.80
CA ASN A 89 -9.19 2.09 -6.44
C ASN A 89 -9.38 0.82 -5.59
N VAL A 90 -10.53 0.65 -4.90
CA VAL A 90 -10.86 -0.60 -4.21
C VAL A 90 -11.06 -1.74 -5.20
N LEU A 91 -11.86 -1.50 -6.26
CA LEU A 91 -12.08 -2.46 -7.33
C LEU A 91 -10.77 -2.87 -7.99
N TYR A 92 -9.97 -1.90 -8.43
CA TYR A 92 -8.68 -2.16 -9.08
C TYR A 92 -7.70 -2.90 -8.19
N ALA A 93 -7.75 -2.62 -6.89
CA ALA A 93 -6.98 -3.36 -5.94
C ALA A 93 -7.47 -4.82 -5.90
N VAL A 94 -8.77 -5.09 -5.69
CA VAL A 94 -9.30 -6.46 -5.64
C VAL A 94 -8.99 -7.25 -6.92
N GLU A 95 -9.19 -6.65 -8.09
CA GLU A 95 -8.92 -7.29 -9.39
C GLU A 95 -7.43 -7.60 -9.60
N GLY A 96 -6.53 -6.70 -9.18
CA GLY A 96 -5.09 -6.83 -9.40
C GLY A 96 -4.36 -7.79 -8.44
N ARG A 97 -5.08 -8.55 -7.63
CA ARG A 97 -4.52 -9.37 -6.55
C ARG A 97 -4.65 -10.87 -6.74
N GLU A 98 -5.43 -11.34 -7.72
CA GLU A 98 -5.64 -12.77 -8.00
C GLU A 98 -5.64 -13.65 -6.72
N SER A 99 -4.73 -14.63 -6.60
CA SER A 99 -4.61 -15.54 -5.45
C SER A 99 -3.78 -14.98 -4.26
N ASP A 100 -3.11 -13.84 -4.46
CA ASP A 100 -2.14 -13.27 -3.54
C ASP A 100 -2.80 -12.58 -2.35
N GLY A 101 -3.94 -11.92 -2.56
CA GLY A 101 -4.79 -11.32 -1.53
C GLY A 101 -4.65 -9.80 -1.33
N VAL A 102 -5.58 -9.21 -0.56
CA VAL A 102 -5.67 -7.75 -0.39
C VAL A 102 -4.73 -7.24 0.72
N PHE A 103 -3.97 -6.19 0.45
CA PHE A 103 -3.08 -5.43 1.30
C PHE A 103 -3.75 -4.10 1.56
N ALA A 104 -3.84 -3.71 2.83
CA ALA A 104 -4.32 -2.41 3.24
C ALA A 104 -3.32 -1.72 4.17
N ALA A 105 -3.32 -0.40 4.13
CA ALA A 105 -2.63 0.43 5.10
C ALA A 105 -3.52 1.62 5.46
N THR A 106 -3.44 2.04 6.72
CA THR A 106 -4.16 3.20 7.22
C THR A 106 -3.28 3.99 8.18
N ASP A 107 -3.44 5.31 8.17
CA ASP A 107 -2.73 6.25 9.03
C ASP A 107 -3.49 7.59 9.12
N GLY A 108 -3.35 8.25 10.26
CA GLY A 108 -3.94 9.56 10.55
C GLY A 108 -3.01 10.71 10.21
N THR A 109 -3.54 11.75 9.58
CA THR A 109 -2.81 13.00 9.32
C THR A 109 -3.41 14.18 10.08
N TYR A 110 -2.56 14.89 10.83
CA TYR A 110 -2.93 15.97 11.74
C TYR A 110 -2.66 17.36 11.15
N LYS A 111 -3.11 18.40 11.89
CA LYS A 111 -2.86 19.84 11.67
C LYS A 111 -3.64 20.47 10.50
N LEU A 112 -4.61 19.74 9.94
CA LEU A 112 -5.51 20.30 8.92
C LEU A 112 -6.57 21.20 9.55
N HIS A 113 -7.09 20.79 10.72
CA HIS A 113 -8.16 21.50 11.43
C HIS A 113 -7.65 22.21 12.69
N PHE A 114 -8.28 23.34 13.05
CA PHE A 114 -7.87 24.17 14.19
C PHE A 114 -8.05 23.49 15.56
N GLY A 115 -9.05 22.63 15.70
CA GLY A 115 -9.34 21.82 16.88
C GLY A 115 -8.64 20.46 16.86
N ASN A 116 -7.57 20.32 16.08
CA ASN A 116 -6.76 19.09 15.96
C ASN A 116 -7.50 17.84 15.46
N TRP A 117 -8.62 18.00 14.74
CA TRP A 117 -9.28 16.88 14.08
C TRP A 117 -8.32 16.20 13.09
N VAL A 118 -8.50 14.89 12.95
CA VAL A 118 -7.63 13.99 12.20
C VAL A 118 -8.29 13.61 10.88
N LEU A 119 -7.50 13.64 9.81
CA LEU A 119 -7.88 13.04 8.54
C LEU A 119 -7.18 11.69 8.43
N VAL A 120 -7.93 10.62 8.60
CA VAL A 120 -7.46 9.25 8.43
C VAL A 120 -7.66 8.83 6.98
N VAL A 121 -6.73 8.07 6.42
CA VAL A 121 -6.88 7.49 5.09
C VAL A 121 -6.74 5.98 5.14
N LEU A 122 -7.59 5.27 4.39
CA LEU A 122 -7.47 3.84 4.15
C LEU A 122 -7.22 3.61 2.67
N GLY A 123 -6.29 2.72 2.36
CA GLY A 123 -5.94 2.41 0.98
C GLY A 123 -4.97 1.26 0.88
N THR A 124 -4.34 1.16 -0.28
CA THR A 124 -3.37 0.12 -0.60
C THR A 124 -2.10 0.73 -1.19
N TYR A 125 -1.11 -0.09 -1.47
CA TYR A 125 0.02 0.29 -2.29
C TYR A 125 -0.17 -0.13 -3.74
N ARG A 126 0.50 0.56 -4.65
CA ARG A 126 0.78 0.11 -6.02
C ARG A 126 2.25 0.31 -6.31
N ASN A 127 2.82 -0.54 -7.14
CA ASN A 127 4.13 -0.27 -7.72
C ASN A 127 3.95 0.40 -9.08
N ARG A 128 4.84 1.33 -9.39
CA ARG A 128 4.93 1.97 -10.70
C ARG A 128 6.39 1.99 -11.13
N TYR A 129 6.65 1.49 -12.33
CA TYR A 129 7.91 1.75 -13.00
C TYR A 129 7.85 3.14 -13.64
N THR A 130 8.80 4.01 -13.31
CA THR A 130 8.82 5.38 -13.80
C THR A 130 9.51 5.47 -15.16
N ASP A 131 9.29 6.60 -15.84
CA ASP A 131 10.04 7.05 -17.01
C ASP A 131 11.55 7.13 -16.78
N LYS A 132 11.96 7.27 -15.51
CA LYS A 132 13.37 7.25 -15.08
C LYS A 132 13.90 5.85 -14.81
N HIS A 133 13.18 4.81 -15.22
CA HIS A 133 13.58 3.41 -15.03
C HIS A 133 13.78 3.00 -13.56
N VAL A 134 12.97 3.57 -12.65
CA VAL A 134 13.02 3.25 -11.22
C VAL A 134 11.65 2.78 -10.74
N TYR A 135 11.63 1.72 -9.95
CA TYR A 135 10.41 1.28 -9.25
C TYR A 135 10.08 2.22 -8.10
N ARG A 136 8.84 2.71 -8.08
CA ARG A 136 8.29 3.49 -6.97
C ARG A 136 7.05 2.84 -6.41
N LYS A 137 7.00 2.76 -5.10
CA LYS A 137 5.82 2.33 -4.35
C LYS A 137 5.02 3.55 -3.95
N ASN A 138 3.79 3.63 -4.45
CA ASN A 138 2.87 4.74 -4.19
C ASN A 138 1.69 4.24 -3.36
N PHE A 139 1.23 5.07 -2.43
CA PHE A 139 -0.03 4.81 -1.75
C PHE A 139 -1.22 5.25 -2.61
N VAL A 140 -2.23 4.40 -2.64
CA VAL A 140 -3.45 4.56 -3.42
C VAL A 140 -4.62 4.51 -2.44
N PRO A 141 -5.22 5.66 -2.12
CA PRO A 141 -6.32 5.74 -1.17
C PRO A 141 -7.61 5.21 -1.78
N TRP A 142 -8.48 4.70 -0.91
CA TRP A 142 -9.83 4.24 -1.20
C TRP A 142 -10.87 5.20 -0.64
N ALA A 143 -10.68 5.60 0.61
CA ALA A 143 -11.54 6.53 1.31
C ALA A 143 -10.76 7.26 2.41
N TYR A 144 -11.30 8.40 2.80
CA TYR A 144 -10.83 9.20 3.91
C TYR A 144 -11.88 9.22 5.01
N MET A 145 -11.43 9.35 6.25
CA MET A 145 -12.28 9.57 7.40
C MET A 145 -11.83 10.86 8.09
N PHE A 146 -12.74 11.82 8.23
CA PHE A 146 -12.48 13.06 8.96
C PHE A 146 -13.14 12.97 10.33
N VAL A 147 -12.33 12.87 11.37
CA VAL A 147 -12.74 12.57 12.74
C VAL A 147 -12.17 13.56 13.73
N ARG A 148 -12.88 13.80 14.84
CA ARG A 148 -12.37 14.65 15.92
C ARG A 148 -11.15 14.05 16.62
N THR A 149 -11.16 12.74 16.81
CA THR A 149 -10.04 11.97 17.38
C THR A 149 -9.96 10.58 16.75
N GLU A 150 -8.78 9.97 16.78
CA GLU A 150 -8.61 8.57 16.40
C GLU A 150 -9.17 7.65 17.48
N HIS A 151 -10.16 6.83 17.12
CA HIS A 151 -10.81 5.91 18.04
C HIS A 151 -11.09 4.57 17.37
N GLN A 152 -11.05 3.47 18.14
CA GLN A 152 -11.27 2.11 17.61
C GLN A 152 -12.60 2.00 16.87
N TYR A 153 -13.68 2.53 17.46
CA TYR A 153 -15.00 2.54 16.81
C TYR A 153 -14.99 3.30 15.48
N ALA A 154 -14.32 4.46 15.39
CA ALA A 154 -14.25 5.24 14.16
C ALA A 154 -13.51 4.47 13.06
N TYR A 155 -12.36 3.85 13.38
CA TYR A 155 -11.66 2.96 12.46
C TYR A 155 -12.53 1.80 11.98
N GLU A 156 -13.31 1.19 12.87
CA GLU A 156 -14.24 0.13 12.50
C GLU A 156 -15.31 0.62 11.53
N GLN A 157 -15.87 1.82 11.76
CA GLN A 157 -16.78 2.43 10.82
C GLN A 157 -16.13 2.60 9.44
N LEU A 158 -14.89 3.08 9.37
CA LEU A 158 -14.16 3.24 8.10
C LEU A 158 -14.00 1.91 7.36
N PHE A 159 -13.51 0.87 8.04
CA PHE A 159 -13.19 -0.40 7.40
C PHE A 159 -14.45 -1.14 6.92
N ARG A 160 -15.50 -1.16 7.76
CA ARG A 160 -16.81 -1.73 7.39
C ARG A 160 -17.45 -0.97 6.24
N THR A 161 -17.47 0.36 6.30
CA THR A 161 -18.00 1.21 5.23
C THR A 161 -17.34 0.92 3.89
N VAL A 162 -16.01 0.86 3.84
CA VAL A 162 -15.30 0.57 2.59
C VAL A 162 -15.62 -0.84 2.07
N THR A 163 -15.72 -1.83 2.96
CA THR A 163 -16.06 -3.22 2.59
C THR A 163 -17.49 -3.33 2.07
N GLU A 164 -18.46 -2.73 2.76
CA GLU A 164 -19.87 -2.70 2.39
C GLU A 164 -20.08 -2.03 1.02
N TYR A 165 -19.46 -0.87 0.80
CA TYR A 165 -19.62 -0.14 -0.45
C TYR A 165 -18.84 -0.73 -1.62
N ALA A 166 -17.75 -1.47 -1.37
CA ALA A 166 -17.09 -2.24 -2.42
C ALA A 166 -18.03 -3.31 -3.00
N GLU A 167 -18.73 -4.04 -2.13
CA GLU A 167 -19.73 -5.03 -2.55
C GLU A 167 -20.94 -4.34 -3.19
N LEU A 168 -21.46 -3.26 -2.59
CA LEU A 168 -22.64 -2.58 -3.11
C LEU A 168 -22.39 -2.00 -4.51
N PHE A 169 -21.29 -1.27 -4.68
CA PHE A 169 -21.02 -0.53 -5.92
C PHE A 169 -20.37 -1.40 -7.00
N PHE A 170 -19.49 -2.33 -6.64
CA PHE A 170 -18.71 -3.07 -7.64
C PHE A 170 -18.96 -4.57 -7.64
N LYS A 171 -19.83 -5.07 -6.74
CA LYS A 171 -20.10 -6.51 -6.57
C LYS A 171 -18.82 -7.29 -6.25
N VAL A 172 -17.88 -6.65 -5.55
CA VAL A 172 -16.61 -7.27 -5.14
C VAL A 172 -16.49 -7.35 -3.63
N LYS A 173 -16.16 -8.56 -3.15
CA LYS A 173 -15.86 -8.79 -1.74
C LYS A 173 -14.45 -8.34 -1.42
N LEU A 174 -14.33 -7.25 -0.65
CA LEU A 174 -13.04 -6.78 -0.16
C LEU A 174 -12.56 -7.65 1.03
N ASN A 175 -11.68 -8.62 0.75
CA ASN A 175 -11.05 -9.45 1.78
C ASN A 175 -9.55 -9.10 1.96
N VAL A 176 -9.24 -8.31 2.99
CA VAL A 176 -7.86 -7.90 3.33
C VAL A 176 -7.10 -9.04 4.01
N LYS A 177 -6.08 -9.54 3.32
CA LYS A 177 -5.16 -10.58 3.77
C LYS A 177 -3.90 -10.03 4.46
N TYR A 178 -3.50 -8.80 4.16
CA TYR A 178 -2.31 -8.15 4.74
C TYR A 178 -2.62 -6.72 5.22
N GLY A 179 -2.16 -6.35 6.41
CA GLY A 179 -2.32 -5.00 6.96
C GLY A 179 -1.00 -4.43 7.46
N SER A 180 -0.62 -3.21 7.08
CA SER A 180 0.58 -2.53 7.59
C SER A 180 0.24 -1.40 8.57
N LEU A 181 0.99 -1.30 9.68
CA LEU A 181 0.71 -0.36 10.80
C LEU A 181 1.96 0.13 11.58
N ASP A 182 1.86 1.31 12.21
CA ASP A 182 2.86 1.97 13.11
C ASP A 182 2.58 1.62 14.59
N HIS A 183 2.15 0.39 14.86
CA HIS A 183 1.82 -0.11 16.22
C HIS A 183 0.75 0.72 16.94
N ALA A 184 -0.49 0.62 16.45
CA ALA A 184 -1.66 1.23 17.08
C ALA A 184 -2.67 0.14 17.45
N ALA A 185 -2.86 -0.10 18.76
CA ALA A 185 -3.75 -1.15 19.26
C ALA A 185 -5.18 -1.00 18.75
N CYS A 186 -5.69 0.25 18.65
CA CYS A 186 -7.01 0.51 18.10
C CYS A 186 -7.13 0.03 16.64
N ILE A 187 -6.11 0.24 15.80
CA ILE A 187 -6.09 -0.18 14.39
C ILE A 187 -5.95 -1.71 14.30
N VAL A 188 -5.08 -2.32 15.11
CA VAL A 188 -4.89 -3.78 15.20
C VAL A 188 -6.21 -4.48 15.53
N ASN A 189 -6.91 -4.02 16.56
CA ASN A 189 -8.17 -4.60 17.00
C ASN A 189 -9.23 -4.52 15.90
N VAL A 190 -9.30 -3.41 15.16
CA VAL A 190 -10.26 -3.27 14.06
C VAL A 190 -9.91 -4.15 12.89
N TYR A 191 -8.63 -4.25 12.50
CA TYR A 191 -8.22 -5.17 11.44
C TYR A 191 -8.67 -6.60 11.74
N LEU A 192 -8.41 -7.08 12.96
CA LEU A 192 -8.82 -8.42 13.39
C LEU A 192 -10.34 -8.58 13.49
N ALA A 193 -11.07 -7.52 13.84
CA ALA A 193 -12.53 -7.55 13.93
C ALA A 193 -13.23 -7.55 12.56
N VAL A 194 -12.66 -6.88 11.56
CA VAL A 194 -13.24 -6.77 10.21
C VAL A 194 -12.73 -7.87 9.28
N TRP A 195 -11.45 -8.25 9.38
CA TRP A 195 -10.81 -9.31 8.61
C TRP A 195 -10.06 -10.27 9.54
N PRO A 196 -10.73 -11.28 10.12
CA PRO A 196 -10.13 -12.17 11.12
C PRO A 196 -8.89 -12.95 10.64
N ASP A 197 -8.83 -13.27 9.35
CA ASP A 197 -7.72 -14.02 8.74
C ASP A 197 -6.55 -13.12 8.28
N ILE A 198 -6.57 -11.83 8.64
CA ILE A 198 -5.54 -10.87 8.21
C ILE A 198 -4.18 -11.17 8.84
N THR A 199 -3.13 -11.08 8.04
CA THR A 199 -1.74 -11.03 8.50
C THR A 199 -1.31 -9.58 8.70
N LEU A 200 -1.12 -9.20 9.96
CA LEU A 200 -0.59 -7.88 10.32
C LEU A 200 0.92 -7.83 10.22
N LEU A 201 1.41 -6.75 9.62
CA LEU A 201 2.80 -6.48 9.30
C LEU A 201 3.23 -5.19 10.01
N ASP A 202 4.17 -5.30 10.94
CA ASP A 202 4.67 -4.11 11.63
C ASP A 202 5.67 -3.35 10.78
N CYS A 203 5.51 -2.03 10.68
CA CYS A 203 6.37 -1.20 9.85
C CYS A 203 7.84 -1.23 10.33
N TYR A 204 8.75 -1.84 9.57
CA TYR A 204 10.18 -1.90 9.90
C TYR A 204 10.82 -0.51 10.14
N PRO A 205 10.59 0.50 9.27
CA PRO A 205 11.06 1.86 9.55
C PRO A 205 10.65 2.39 10.92
N HIS A 206 9.43 2.06 11.37
CA HIS A 206 8.93 2.43 12.67
C HIS A 206 9.56 1.64 13.81
N VAL A 207 9.72 0.32 13.66
CA VAL A 207 10.50 -0.53 14.58
C VAL A 207 11.91 0.05 14.77
N SER A 208 12.63 0.26 13.67
CA SER A 208 14.01 0.78 13.68
C SER A 208 14.09 2.15 14.36
N ARG A 209 13.14 3.05 14.07
CA ARG A 209 13.04 4.37 14.71
C ARG A 209 12.78 4.27 16.21
N LYS A 210 11.84 3.42 16.64
CA LYS A 210 11.51 3.21 18.06
C LYS A 210 12.72 2.67 18.83
N CYS A 211 13.44 1.71 18.24
CA CYS A 211 14.68 1.20 18.81
C CYS A 211 15.72 2.31 19.00
N ARG A 212 15.92 3.15 17.97
CA ARG A 212 16.85 4.29 18.05
C ARG A 212 16.47 5.31 19.13
N GLN A 213 15.18 5.64 19.25
CA GLN A 213 14.69 6.61 20.23
C GLN A 213 14.96 6.16 21.68
N ARG A 214 15.00 4.85 21.92
CA ARG A 214 15.27 4.25 23.22
C ARG A 214 16.75 3.89 23.42
N ALA A 215 17.65 4.28 22.52
CA ALA A 215 19.08 3.96 22.64
C ALA A 215 19.70 4.48 23.95
N GLY A 216 19.16 5.57 24.51
CA GLY A 216 19.57 6.10 25.82
C GLY A 216 19.23 5.21 27.03
N LEU A 217 18.45 4.14 26.85
CA LEU A 217 18.22 3.12 27.89
C LEU A 217 19.39 2.13 28.01
N LEU A 218 20.36 2.15 27.10
CA LEU A 218 21.56 1.31 27.19
C LEU A 218 22.49 1.87 28.24
N VAL A 219 23.06 0.95 29.04
CA VAL A 219 24.21 1.24 29.91
C VAL A 219 25.39 1.77 29.09
N THR A 220 25.54 1.30 27.84
CA THR A 220 26.60 1.73 26.92
C THR A 220 25.98 2.23 25.62
N PRO A 221 25.91 3.56 25.38
CA PRO A 221 25.26 4.13 24.20
C PRO A 221 25.82 3.63 22.85
N ASP A 222 27.13 3.40 22.76
CA ASP A 222 27.78 2.92 21.54
C ASP A 222 27.34 1.51 21.13
N TYR A 223 26.86 0.71 22.09
CA TYR A 223 26.32 -0.64 21.85
C TYR A 223 25.15 -0.62 20.87
N TYR A 224 24.40 0.50 20.78
CA TYR A 224 23.33 0.62 19.80
C TYR A 224 23.85 0.46 18.37
N LYS A 225 24.88 1.24 17.99
CA LYS A 225 25.39 1.27 16.62
C LYS A 225 26.15 -0.01 16.27
N THR A 226 26.91 -0.54 17.23
CA THR A 226 27.77 -1.71 17.00
C THR A 226 27.02 -3.04 17.04
N ASN A 227 25.85 -3.10 17.69
CA ASN A 227 25.14 -4.35 17.92
C ASN A 227 23.65 -4.23 17.58
N VAL A 228 22.91 -3.33 18.25
CA VAL A 228 21.43 -3.27 18.16
C VAL A 228 20.95 -2.95 16.74
N GLU A 229 21.51 -1.93 16.11
CA GLU A 229 21.14 -1.51 14.75
C GLU A 229 21.48 -2.58 13.70
N ILE A 230 22.63 -3.25 13.85
CA ILE A 230 23.04 -4.34 12.96
C ILE A 230 22.10 -5.52 13.09
N ASN A 231 21.76 -5.92 14.32
CA ASN A 231 20.88 -7.05 14.56
C ASN A 231 19.46 -6.80 14.05
N ILE A 232 18.89 -5.61 14.32
CA ILE A 232 17.59 -5.20 13.78
C ILE A 232 17.60 -5.24 12.24
N LYS A 233 18.67 -4.78 11.60
CA LYS A 233 18.79 -4.84 10.14
C LYS A 233 18.89 -6.28 9.62
N GLN A 234 19.63 -7.16 10.31
CA GLN A 234 19.75 -8.58 9.97
C GLN A 234 18.39 -9.28 10.09
N MET A 235 17.69 -9.08 11.21
CA MET A 235 16.33 -9.59 11.43
C MET A 235 15.37 -9.14 10.33
N HIS A 236 15.41 -7.86 9.92
CA HIS A 236 14.57 -7.37 8.83
C HIS A 236 14.84 -8.07 7.49
N HIS A 237 16.08 -8.47 7.24
CA HIS A 237 16.49 -9.14 6.01
C HIS A 237 16.24 -10.65 5.99
N THR A 238 15.77 -11.23 7.09
CA THR A 238 15.38 -12.64 7.14
C THR A 238 14.19 -12.94 6.22
N ARG A 239 14.11 -14.19 5.77
CA ARG A 239 13.20 -14.64 4.71
C ARG A 239 12.05 -15.50 5.21
N TRP A 240 12.14 -16.07 6.39
CA TRP A 240 11.11 -16.96 6.93
C TRP A 240 10.96 -16.78 8.43
N PRO A 241 9.79 -17.08 9.02
CA PRO A 241 9.56 -16.95 10.46
C PRO A 241 10.62 -17.65 11.32
N GLU A 242 11.13 -18.80 10.89
CA GLU A 242 12.14 -19.59 11.59
C GLU A 242 13.50 -18.91 11.58
N GLU A 243 13.89 -18.31 10.45
CA GLU A 243 15.12 -17.53 10.32
C GLU A 243 15.01 -16.24 11.15
N PHE A 244 13.86 -15.56 11.07
CA PHE A 244 13.56 -14.41 11.92
C PHE A 244 13.73 -14.78 13.39
N LYS A 245 13.11 -15.89 13.84
CA LYS A 245 13.23 -16.40 15.22
C LYS A 245 14.65 -16.84 15.60
N ALA A 246 15.43 -17.38 14.66
CA ALA A 246 16.80 -17.82 14.93
C ALA A 246 17.78 -16.64 15.06
N VAL A 247 17.54 -15.55 14.33
CA VAL A 247 18.30 -14.29 14.46
C VAL A 247 17.77 -13.45 15.63
N ASP A 248 16.50 -13.63 15.99
CA ASP A 248 15.81 -13.11 17.17
C ASP A 248 16.34 -13.75 18.47
N ASN A 249 17.60 -13.46 18.82
CA ASN A 249 18.13 -13.72 20.16
C ASN A 249 17.67 -12.64 21.17
N SER A 250 16.49 -12.07 20.99
CA SER A 250 16.17 -10.71 21.40
C SER A 250 15.11 -10.58 22.50
N ALA A 251 15.09 -11.52 23.46
CA ALA A 251 14.33 -11.33 24.70
C ALA A 251 14.58 -9.93 25.33
N TRP A 252 15.78 -9.37 25.13
CA TRP A 252 16.15 -8.01 25.51
C TRP A 252 15.60 -6.89 24.60
N ILE A 253 15.41 -7.09 23.29
CA ILE A 253 14.79 -6.09 22.39
C ILE A 253 13.32 -5.93 22.75
N THR A 254 12.58 -7.01 22.93
CA THR A 254 11.17 -6.94 23.34
C THR A 254 11.03 -6.30 24.73
N GLY A 255 11.89 -6.68 25.68
CA GLY A 255 11.86 -6.15 27.05
C GLY A 255 12.26 -4.67 27.18
N VAL A 256 13.23 -4.18 26.38
CA VAL A 256 13.79 -2.82 26.52
C VAL A 256 13.23 -1.85 25.45
N TYR A 257 13.03 -2.34 24.22
CA TYR A 257 12.77 -1.50 23.05
C TYR A 257 11.36 -1.64 22.47
N LEU A 258 10.80 -2.85 22.47
CA LEU A 258 9.61 -3.22 21.71
C LEU A 258 8.59 -3.94 22.61
N SER A 259 7.72 -3.21 23.31
CA SER A 259 6.59 -3.84 24.01
C SER A 259 5.68 -4.58 23.03
N GLU A 260 5.23 -5.79 23.36
CA GLU A 260 4.36 -6.56 22.48
C GLU A 260 3.10 -5.78 22.01
N PRO A 261 2.58 -6.09 20.81
CA PRO A 261 3.14 -7.00 19.80
C PRO A 261 3.97 -6.24 18.75
N TRP A 262 5.26 -6.57 18.59
CA TRP A 262 6.05 -6.21 17.41
C TRP A 262 6.56 -7.48 16.73
N SER A 263 5.98 -7.84 15.60
CA SER A 263 6.24 -9.08 14.87
C SER A 263 6.14 -8.85 13.35
N ARG A 264 6.62 -9.80 12.55
CA ARG A 264 6.37 -9.79 11.08
C ARG A 264 6.80 -8.49 10.39
N TRP A 265 7.92 -7.90 10.83
CA TRP A 265 8.56 -6.73 10.21
C TRP A 265 9.75 -7.10 9.31
N TYR A 266 9.94 -8.39 9.02
CA TYR A 266 10.96 -8.88 8.09
C TYR A 266 10.48 -8.91 6.63
N THR A 267 11.42 -8.95 5.69
CA THR A 267 11.20 -8.66 4.25
C THR A 267 10.18 -9.60 3.60
N MET A 268 10.15 -10.86 4.03
CA MET A 268 9.27 -11.92 3.49
C MET A 268 8.17 -12.31 4.48
N SER A 269 7.78 -11.39 5.37
CA SER A 269 6.69 -11.61 6.33
C SER A 269 5.30 -11.72 5.70
N ALA A 270 5.19 -11.32 4.44
CA ALA A 270 4.04 -11.51 3.57
C ALA A 270 4.47 -12.29 2.32
N ILE A 271 3.95 -11.90 1.16
CA ILE A 271 4.37 -12.43 -0.16
C ILE A 271 5.41 -11.50 -0.81
N PRO A 272 6.18 -11.99 -1.80
CA PRO A 272 7.09 -11.16 -2.60
C PRO A 272 6.42 -9.85 -3.07
N GLY A 273 7.11 -8.72 -2.87
CA GLY A 273 6.61 -7.38 -3.24
C GLY A 273 5.84 -6.64 -2.14
N ILE A 274 5.32 -7.34 -1.13
CA ILE A 274 4.69 -6.73 0.05
C ILE A 274 5.72 -6.59 1.17
N ILE A 275 6.29 -5.40 1.29
CA ILE A 275 7.24 -5.06 2.36
C ILE A 275 6.50 -4.43 3.55
N PRO A 276 6.83 -4.80 4.79
CA PRO A 276 6.33 -4.18 6.03
C PRO A 276 6.85 -2.73 6.17
N SER A 277 6.26 -1.80 5.43
CA SER A 277 6.65 -0.39 5.42
C SER A 277 5.45 0.50 5.13
N GLN A 278 5.32 1.59 5.89
CA GLN A 278 4.34 2.65 5.68
C GLN A 278 4.86 3.89 4.95
N ASN A 279 6.11 3.87 4.46
CA ASN A 279 6.75 5.04 3.85
C ASN A 279 5.92 5.66 2.72
N ALA A 280 5.25 4.85 1.90
CA ALA A 280 4.41 5.35 0.82
C ALA A 280 3.17 6.10 1.33
N LEU A 281 2.60 5.64 2.45
CA LEU A 281 1.48 6.27 3.14
C LEU A 281 1.92 7.55 3.88
N GLU A 282 3.06 7.52 4.57
CA GLU A 282 3.66 8.71 5.18
C GLU A 282 3.98 9.78 4.13
N SER A 283 4.52 9.38 2.98
CA SER A 283 4.79 10.27 1.86
C SER A 283 3.50 10.90 1.33
N HIS A 284 2.43 10.12 1.18
CA HIS A 284 1.11 10.62 0.82
C HIS A 284 0.57 11.64 1.84
N ASN A 285 0.66 11.34 3.14
CA ASN A 285 0.28 12.26 4.21
C ASN A 285 1.13 13.54 4.21
N GLY A 286 2.40 13.45 3.80
CA GLY A 286 3.26 14.59 3.53
C GLY A 286 2.74 15.47 2.39
N VAL A 287 2.41 14.86 1.25
CA VAL A 287 1.88 15.57 0.07
C VAL A 287 0.56 16.29 0.39
N ILE A 288 -0.33 15.68 1.19
CA ILE A 288 -1.55 16.36 1.66
C ILE A 288 -1.22 17.66 2.39
N LYS A 289 -0.22 17.63 3.30
CA LYS A 289 0.17 18.80 4.11
C LYS A 289 0.88 19.88 3.32
N THR A 290 1.48 19.56 2.17
CA THR A 290 2.25 20.52 1.35
C THR A 290 1.46 21.03 0.16
N CYS A 291 0.66 20.18 -0.48
CA CYS A 291 0.01 20.45 -1.76
C CYS A 291 -1.51 20.34 -1.68
N GLY A 292 -2.04 19.49 -0.80
CA GLY A 292 -3.48 19.21 -0.72
C GLY A 292 -4.28 20.25 0.07
N VAL A 293 -3.63 21.07 0.91
CA VAL A 293 -4.31 22.07 1.75
C VAL A 293 -3.74 23.46 1.57
N ARG A 294 -4.62 24.45 1.43
CA ARG A 294 -4.24 25.87 1.30
C ARG A 294 -3.96 26.53 2.64
N VAL A 295 -4.65 26.07 3.69
CA VAL A 295 -4.57 26.64 5.04
C VAL A 295 -4.43 25.49 6.04
N LYS A 296 -3.41 25.56 6.89
CA LYS A 296 -3.25 24.65 8.04
C LYS A 296 -4.08 25.18 9.21
N ARG A 297 -4.58 24.28 10.05
CA ARG A 297 -5.45 24.62 11.20
C ARG A 297 -6.67 25.44 10.77
N ALA A 298 -7.33 25.03 9.69
CA ALA A 298 -8.50 25.70 9.15
C ALA A 298 -9.78 25.32 9.94
N LYS A 299 -10.81 26.17 9.83
CA LYS A 299 -12.16 25.88 10.35
C LYS A 299 -12.80 24.68 9.62
N THR A 300 -13.72 23.97 10.26
CA THR A 300 -14.42 22.79 9.70
C THR A 300 -14.98 23.05 8.31
N GLY A 301 -15.68 24.18 8.12
CA GLY A 301 -16.22 24.58 6.82
C GLY A 301 -15.15 24.73 5.73
N ILE A 302 -13.97 25.26 6.06
CA ILE A 302 -12.86 25.40 5.09
C ILE A 302 -12.25 24.04 4.78
N VAL A 303 -12.04 23.19 5.80
CA VAL A 303 -11.51 21.84 5.58
C VAL A 303 -12.43 21.07 4.64
N LEU A 304 -13.74 21.09 4.86
CA LEU A 304 -14.70 20.30 4.09
C LEU A 304 -15.04 20.90 2.71
N ASN A 305 -15.12 22.23 2.58
CA ASN A 305 -15.53 22.86 1.31
C ASN A 305 -14.36 23.25 0.40
N ASP A 306 -13.13 23.38 0.92
CA ASP A 306 -11.95 23.77 0.13
C ASP A 306 -10.87 22.69 0.14
N SER A 307 -10.42 22.27 1.33
CA SER A 307 -9.30 21.32 1.44
C SER A 307 -9.66 19.91 0.95
N MET A 308 -10.80 19.36 1.36
CA MET A 308 -11.20 18.00 0.96
C MET A 308 -11.39 17.85 -0.55
N PRO A 309 -12.11 18.75 -1.27
CA PRO A 309 -12.16 18.71 -2.73
C PRO A 309 -10.78 18.81 -3.38
N CYS A 310 -9.87 19.63 -2.85
CA CYS A 310 -8.51 19.78 -3.38
C CYS A 310 -7.68 18.49 -3.19
N ILE A 311 -7.70 17.90 -1.99
CA ILE A 311 -7.06 16.62 -1.69
C ILE A 311 -7.60 15.53 -2.63
N LEU A 312 -8.92 15.37 -2.67
CA LEU A 312 -9.57 14.33 -3.46
C LEU A 312 -9.37 14.52 -4.96
N GLY A 313 -9.36 15.76 -5.46
CA GLY A 313 -9.09 16.07 -6.86
C GLY A 313 -7.62 15.79 -7.24
N MET A 314 -6.66 16.17 -6.40
CA MET A 314 -5.23 15.88 -6.60
C MET A 314 -4.99 14.37 -6.63
N VAL A 315 -5.55 13.66 -5.67
CA VAL A 315 -5.43 12.19 -5.57
C VAL A 315 -6.15 11.50 -6.71
N GLY A 316 -7.33 11.98 -7.09
CA GLY A 316 -8.08 11.49 -8.24
C GLY A 316 -7.30 11.66 -9.55
N ALA A 317 -6.56 12.75 -9.73
CA ALA A 317 -5.71 12.95 -10.91
C ALA A 317 -4.60 11.90 -11.02
N GLU A 318 -4.13 11.36 -9.90
CA GLU A 318 -3.13 10.30 -9.84
C GLU A 318 -3.73 8.89 -9.70
N ALA A 319 -5.06 8.74 -9.70
CA ALA A 319 -5.72 7.45 -9.52
C ALA A 319 -5.29 6.41 -10.57
N ALA A 320 -5.43 5.13 -10.25
CA ALA A 320 -5.10 4.08 -11.20
C ALA A 320 -6.08 4.10 -12.38
N LYS A 321 -5.60 3.67 -13.56
CA LYS A 321 -6.40 3.57 -14.79
C LYS A 321 -6.88 2.14 -15.08
N GLY A 322 -6.67 1.22 -14.14
CA GLY A 322 -6.96 -0.20 -14.28
C GLY A 322 -6.47 -0.97 -13.06
N SER A 323 -6.64 -2.29 -13.07
CA SER A 323 -6.18 -3.19 -12.01
C SER A 323 -4.68 -3.04 -11.75
N PHE A 324 -4.26 -3.23 -10.50
CA PHE A 324 -2.85 -3.13 -10.12
C PHE A 324 -2.50 -4.05 -8.95
N GLY A 325 -1.32 -4.66 -9.01
CA GLY A 325 -0.77 -5.54 -7.98
C GLY A 325 0.26 -4.89 -7.06
N HIS A 326 0.70 -5.65 -6.06
CA HIS A 326 1.78 -5.28 -5.09
C HIS A 326 3.15 -5.77 -5.53
N TYR A 327 3.23 -6.40 -6.70
CA TYR A 327 4.46 -6.92 -7.28
C TYR A 327 4.97 -6.02 -8.41
N CYS A 328 6.19 -6.32 -8.83
CA CYS A 328 6.94 -5.66 -9.90
C CYS A 328 7.30 -6.77 -10.89
N GLU A 329 6.77 -6.73 -12.11
CA GLU A 329 7.27 -7.59 -13.19
C GLU A 329 8.57 -7.01 -13.78
N ASP A 330 9.40 -7.91 -14.32
CA ASP A 330 10.63 -7.68 -15.10
C ASP A 330 12.02 -7.65 -14.42
N ALA A 331 12.15 -8.15 -13.19
CA ALA A 331 13.48 -8.39 -12.56
C ALA A 331 13.85 -9.89 -12.40
N HIS A 332 13.54 -10.73 -13.40
CA HIS A 332 13.73 -12.19 -13.29
C HIS A 332 14.22 -12.90 -14.57
N PHE A 333 14.86 -14.06 -14.43
CA PHE A 333 15.36 -14.95 -15.49
C PHE A 333 14.65 -16.30 -15.45
N LYS A 334 14.15 -16.81 -16.59
CA LYS A 334 13.47 -18.12 -16.69
C LYS A 334 14.41 -19.18 -17.23
N LYS A 335 14.63 -20.27 -16.48
CA LYS A 335 15.43 -21.42 -16.91
C LYS A 335 14.53 -22.52 -17.45
N HIS A 336 14.86 -23.01 -18.63
CA HIS A 336 14.10 -24.04 -19.33
C HIS A 336 14.79 -25.42 -19.28
N LYS A 337 13.99 -26.48 -19.37
CA LYS A 337 14.44 -27.86 -19.60
C LYS A 337 13.69 -28.45 -20.79
N THR A 338 14.35 -29.31 -21.56
CA THR A 338 13.70 -30.07 -22.63
C THR A 338 13.15 -31.37 -22.07
N ILE A 339 11.84 -31.59 -22.18
CA ILE A 339 11.14 -32.82 -21.82
C ILE A 339 10.31 -33.23 -23.04
N ASN A 340 10.45 -34.48 -23.50
CA ASN A 340 9.73 -35.00 -24.67
C ASN A 340 9.79 -34.08 -25.92
N ARG A 341 11.00 -33.57 -26.24
CA ARG A 341 11.26 -32.61 -27.33
C ARG A 341 10.53 -31.25 -27.21
N LYS A 342 9.88 -30.95 -26.08
CA LYS A 342 9.28 -29.65 -25.75
C LYS A 342 10.11 -28.90 -24.70
N ARG A 343 10.24 -27.59 -24.87
CA ARG A 343 10.99 -26.71 -23.95
C ARG A 343 10.04 -26.16 -22.89
N VAL A 344 10.19 -26.61 -21.64
CA VAL A 344 9.33 -26.23 -20.50
C VAL A 344 10.12 -25.40 -19.47
N VAL A 345 9.46 -24.44 -18.80
CA VAL A 345 10.08 -23.63 -17.73
C VAL A 345 10.23 -24.53 -16.49
N ARG A 346 11.45 -24.63 -15.96
CA ARG A 346 11.77 -25.44 -14.79
C ARG A 346 11.90 -24.59 -13.52
N SER A 347 12.53 -23.42 -13.66
CA SER A 347 12.77 -22.53 -12.53
C SER A 347 12.77 -21.06 -12.95
N ILE A 348 12.46 -20.17 -12.03
CA ILE A 348 12.59 -18.72 -12.17
C ILE A 348 13.61 -18.19 -11.18
N TYR A 349 14.49 -17.28 -11.62
CA TYR A 349 15.54 -16.67 -10.81
C TYR A 349 15.37 -15.17 -10.71
N PHE A 350 15.59 -14.57 -9.54
CA PHE A 350 15.55 -13.12 -9.33
C PHE A 350 16.61 -12.66 -8.33
N ASN A 351 16.98 -11.38 -8.35
CA ASN A 351 17.98 -10.83 -7.44
C ASN A 351 17.51 -10.88 -5.99
N SER A 352 18.44 -11.24 -5.11
CA SER A 352 18.34 -10.96 -3.68
C SER A 352 18.46 -9.46 -3.42
N SER A 353 17.95 -9.01 -2.28
CA SER A 353 17.80 -7.58 -1.94
C SER A 353 19.08 -6.75 -2.05
N GLN A 354 20.24 -7.35 -1.84
CA GLN A 354 21.54 -6.69 -1.96
C GLN A 354 21.93 -6.36 -3.41
N TYR A 355 21.34 -7.03 -4.39
CA TYR A 355 21.68 -6.92 -5.81
C TYR A 355 20.54 -6.34 -6.65
N MET A 356 19.45 -5.95 -5.98
CA MET A 356 18.38 -5.16 -6.58
C MET A 356 18.79 -3.69 -6.64
N ASP A 357 18.22 -2.97 -7.61
CA ASP A 357 18.52 -1.57 -7.84
C ASP A 357 18.08 -0.70 -6.63
N SER A 358 18.95 0.19 -6.17
CA SER A 358 18.69 0.99 -4.97
C SER A 358 19.28 2.40 -5.07
N PRO A 359 18.69 3.43 -4.43
CA PRO A 359 19.13 4.82 -4.57
C PRO A 359 20.58 5.11 -4.15
N ASN A 360 21.20 4.19 -3.40
CA ASN A 360 22.53 4.35 -2.83
C ASN A 360 23.57 3.40 -3.46
N ARG A 361 23.22 2.72 -4.56
CA ARG A 361 24.14 1.86 -5.33
C ARG A 361 24.04 2.17 -6.81
N ALA A 362 25.17 2.00 -7.51
CA ALA A 362 25.13 1.93 -8.97
C ALA A 362 24.20 0.79 -9.40
N ALA A 363 23.57 0.94 -10.56
CA ALA A 363 22.51 0.11 -11.13
C ALA A 363 22.47 -1.34 -10.61
N GLY A 364 21.31 -1.76 -10.11
CA GLY A 364 21.05 -3.14 -9.71
C GLY A 364 21.57 -4.15 -10.74
N GLU A 365 22.13 -5.25 -10.24
CA GLU A 365 22.91 -6.18 -11.07
C GLU A 365 21.99 -7.04 -11.94
N GLU A 366 22.19 -7.04 -13.26
CA GLU A 366 21.33 -7.79 -14.18
C GLU A 366 21.34 -9.31 -13.87
N VAL A 367 20.17 -9.95 -13.94
CA VAL A 367 20.03 -11.42 -13.77
C VAL A 367 20.31 -12.10 -15.12
N THR A 368 21.60 -12.24 -15.45
CA THR A 368 22.05 -12.82 -16.72
C THR A 368 22.11 -14.35 -16.70
N ASN A 369 22.12 -14.98 -17.89
CA ASN A 369 22.24 -16.44 -18.04
C ASN A 369 23.51 -16.99 -17.38
N ASP A 370 24.66 -16.34 -17.60
CA ASP A 370 25.94 -16.76 -17.04
C ASP A 370 25.94 -16.72 -15.51
N ARG A 371 25.28 -15.72 -14.92
CA ARG A 371 25.15 -15.57 -13.47
C ARG A 371 24.23 -16.63 -12.86
N VAL A 372 23.14 -16.97 -13.53
CA VAL A 372 22.25 -18.09 -13.15
C VAL A 372 22.97 -19.44 -13.26
N LYS A 373 23.78 -19.63 -14.31
CA LYS A 373 24.58 -20.85 -14.50
C LYS A 373 25.56 -21.05 -13.35
N ARG A 374 26.36 -20.03 -13.01
CA ARG A 374 27.31 -20.06 -11.89
C ARG A 374 26.61 -20.32 -10.55
N TYR A 375 25.50 -19.63 -10.29
CA TYR A 375 24.67 -19.86 -9.09
C TYR A 375 24.23 -21.34 -8.96
N CYS A 376 23.80 -21.96 -10.06
CA CYS A 376 23.40 -23.37 -10.07
C CYS A 376 24.59 -24.32 -9.86
N GLU A 377 25.75 -24.04 -10.46
CA GLU A 377 26.97 -24.85 -10.29
C GLU A 377 27.43 -24.89 -8.82
N ALA A 378 27.33 -23.77 -8.10
CA ALA A 378 27.66 -23.78 -6.67
C ALA A 378 26.62 -24.48 -5.79
N LYS A 379 25.34 -24.49 -6.16
CA LYS A 379 24.36 -25.36 -5.47
C LYS A 379 24.75 -26.84 -5.54
N GLU A 380 25.50 -27.23 -6.57
CA GLU A 380 26.07 -28.57 -6.73
C GLU A 380 27.48 -28.70 -6.11
N GLY A 381 27.96 -27.70 -5.37
CA GLY A 381 29.25 -27.70 -4.69
C GLY A 381 30.45 -27.35 -5.59
N LYS A 382 30.23 -26.85 -6.81
CA LYS A 382 31.31 -26.45 -7.73
C LYS A 382 31.63 -24.96 -7.55
N LEU A 383 32.85 -24.67 -7.13
CA LEU A 383 33.40 -23.31 -7.08
C LEU A 383 34.50 -23.17 -8.13
N HIS A 384 34.60 -22.03 -8.80
CA HIS A 384 35.65 -21.80 -9.78
C HIS A 384 36.93 -21.33 -9.07
N LYS A 385 38.08 -21.89 -9.46
CA LYS A 385 39.37 -21.64 -8.79
C LYS A 385 39.87 -20.19 -8.90
N GLU A 386 39.31 -19.43 -9.84
CA GLU A 386 39.70 -18.03 -10.11
C GLU A 386 38.79 -17.01 -9.41
N ASP A 387 37.75 -17.46 -8.70
CA ASP A 387 36.80 -16.55 -8.06
C ASP A 387 37.39 -15.88 -6.82
N THR A 388 37.14 -14.58 -6.70
CA THR A 388 37.46 -13.79 -5.51
C THR A 388 36.29 -13.77 -4.51
N VAL A 389 36.53 -13.28 -3.30
CA VAL A 389 35.48 -13.13 -2.27
C VAL A 389 34.32 -12.23 -2.73
N LEU A 390 34.57 -11.28 -3.63
CA LEU A 390 33.52 -10.43 -4.21
C LEU A 390 32.68 -11.19 -5.23
N ASP A 391 33.31 -12.07 -6.02
CA ASP A 391 32.65 -12.97 -6.97
C ASP A 391 31.77 -13.99 -6.24
N ILE A 392 32.21 -14.42 -5.04
CA ILE A 392 31.43 -15.30 -4.16
C ILE A 392 30.06 -14.68 -3.84
N ASN A 393 30.05 -13.42 -3.42
CA ASN A 393 28.82 -12.74 -3.05
C ASN A 393 27.93 -12.47 -4.29
N LEU A 394 28.51 -12.02 -5.40
CA LEU A 394 27.78 -11.63 -6.61
C LEU A 394 27.26 -12.79 -7.46
N HIS A 395 27.93 -13.95 -7.47
CA HIS A 395 27.55 -15.06 -8.35
C HIS A 395 26.89 -16.24 -7.62
N TYR A 396 27.05 -16.33 -6.30
CA TYR A 396 26.61 -17.50 -5.54
C TYR A 396 25.60 -17.20 -4.45
N LEU A 397 25.56 -15.96 -3.96
CA LEU A 397 24.64 -15.54 -2.89
C LEU A 397 23.59 -14.52 -3.35
N SER A 398 23.67 -14.09 -4.61
CA SER A 398 22.93 -12.94 -5.10
C SER A 398 21.56 -13.24 -5.67
N LEU A 399 21.19 -14.50 -5.89
CA LEU A 399 19.95 -14.90 -6.57
C LEU A 399 19.04 -15.76 -5.68
N HIS A 400 17.75 -15.73 -5.98
CA HIS A 400 16.74 -16.66 -5.48
C HIS A 400 16.23 -17.50 -6.63
N GLU A 401 16.04 -18.80 -6.39
CA GLU A 401 15.44 -19.73 -7.32
C GLU A 401 14.08 -20.20 -6.82
N VAL A 402 13.07 -20.13 -7.69
CA VAL A 402 11.78 -20.79 -7.51
C VAL A 402 11.73 -21.94 -8.50
N GLU A 403 11.80 -23.18 -7.99
CA GLU A 403 11.73 -24.41 -8.80
C GLU A 403 10.29 -24.93 -8.85
N PHE A 404 9.80 -25.27 -10.03
CA PHE A 404 8.49 -25.87 -10.21
C PHE A 404 8.57 -27.39 -9.98
N LEU A 405 7.98 -27.84 -8.87
CA LEU A 405 7.94 -29.25 -8.46
C LEU A 405 6.64 -29.91 -8.97
N GLY A 406 6.49 -30.14 -10.29
CA GLY A 406 5.26 -30.73 -10.84
C GLY A 406 5.28 -31.02 -12.34
N GLU A 407 4.20 -31.63 -12.84
CA GLU A 407 4.06 -32.11 -14.23
C GLU A 407 4.31 -31.00 -15.29
N PRO A 408 4.85 -31.36 -16.48
CA PRO A 408 5.26 -30.42 -17.52
C PRO A 408 4.19 -29.41 -17.95
N ASP A 409 2.91 -29.77 -17.81
CA ASP A 409 1.78 -28.95 -18.25
C ASP A 409 1.47 -27.77 -17.31
N MET A 410 1.96 -27.80 -16.04
CA MET A 410 1.83 -26.65 -15.12
C MET A 410 2.69 -25.45 -15.53
N ALA A 411 3.75 -25.67 -16.32
CA ALA A 411 4.60 -24.60 -16.86
C ALA A 411 3.98 -23.91 -18.08
N SER A 412 3.11 -24.60 -18.83
CA SER A 412 2.36 -24.04 -19.97
C SER A 412 1.11 -23.26 -19.56
N SER A 413 0.58 -23.50 -18.36
CA SER A 413 -0.49 -22.68 -17.74
C SER A 413 0.05 -21.50 -16.93
N PHE A 414 1.37 -21.39 -16.74
CA PHE A 414 1.99 -20.25 -16.07
C PHE A 414 2.07 -19.04 -17.03
N HIS A 415 1.03 -18.23 -17.01
CA HIS A 415 1.06 -16.88 -17.57
C HIS A 415 1.31 -15.87 -16.44
N LEU A 416 2.48 -15.25 -16.48
CA LEU A 416 2.69 -13.97 -15.84
C LEU A 416 2.21 -12.93 -16.88
N SER A 417 0.92 -12.60 -16.87
CA SER A 417 0.31 -11.72 -17.87
C SER A 417 -0.01 -10.34 -17.29
N LEU A 418 0.97 -9.44 -17.30
CA LEU A 418 0.69 -8.03 -17.51
C LEU A 418 0.57 -7.77 -19.00
N GLN A 419 -0.54 -7.13 -19.41
CA GLN A 419 -0.74 -6.17 -20.51
C GLN A 419 -2.12 -6.38 -21.18
N PRO A 420 -2.92 -5.33 -21.45
CA PRO A 420 -3.86 -5.34 -22.56
C PRO A 420 -3.13 -4.99 -23.87
N VAL A 421 -3.41 -5.79 -24.89
CA VAL A 421 -3.02 -5.64 -26.30
C VAL A 421 -3.45 -4.27 -26.85
N ILE A 422 -2.52 -3.50 -27.43
CA ILE A 422 -2.85 -2.51 -28.46
C ILE A 422 -2.34 -3.07 -29.79
N THR A 423 -3.23 -3.66 -30.57
CA THR A 423 -3.05 -3.87 -32.00
C THR A 423 -3.86 -2.84 -32.76
N ASP A 424 -3.14 -2.06 -33.58
CA ASP A 424 -3.37 -1.83 -35.02
C ASP A 424 -3.17 -0.37 -35.43
N VAL A 425 -2.20 -0.18 -36.34
CA VAL A 425 -2.04 0.93 -37.28
C VAL A 425 -1.91 2.34 -36.67
N ILE A 426 -0.66 2.75 -36.40
CA ILE A 426 -0.25 4.15 -36.65
C ILE A 426 1.03 4.14 -37.48
N ARG A 427 0.85 4.07 -38.81
CA ARG A 427 1.78 4.64 -39.78
C ARG A 427 1.46 6.14 -39.89
N VAL A 428 2.50 6.98 -39.76
CA VAL A 428 2.63 8.37 -40.31
C VAL A 428 1.82 9.42 -39.52
N LEU A 429 2.40 10.43 -38.85
CA LEU A 429 3.26 11.50 -39.37
C LEU A 429 4.27 12.01 -38.30
N ALA A 430 5.56 11.78 -38.53
CA ALA A 430 6.63 12.64 -38.01
C ALA A 430 7.81 12.61 -38.99
N SER A 431 7.67 13.36 -40.09
CA SER A 431 8.74 13.79 -41.00
C SER A 431 8.09 14.93 -41.82
N LEU A 432 8.58 16.15 -41.98
CA LEU A 432 9.91 16.74 -41.88
C LEU A 432 9.75 18.25 -41.68
N ARG A 433 10.86 18.88 -41.31
CA ARG A 433 11.17 20.31 -41.43
C ARG A 433 10.56 20.98 -42.69
N SER A 434 9.76 22.02 -42.48
CA SER A 434 9.74 23.34 -43.16
C SER A 434 8.36 23.98 -42.99
#